data_AF-A0A2J5HMS5-F1
#
_entry.id   AF-A0A2J5HMS5-F1
#
_cell.length_a   1.000
_cell.length_b   1.000
_cell.length_c   1.000
_cell.angle_alpha   90.00
_cell.angle_beta   90.00
_cell.angle_gamma   90.00
#
_symmetry.space_group_name_H-M   'P 1'
#
loop_
_entity.id
_entity.type
_entity.pdbx_description
1 polymer ?
#
loop_
_entity_poly.entity_id
_entity_poly.type
_entity_poly.pdbx_seq_one_letter_code
_entity_poly.pdbx_strand_id
1 'polypeptide(L)'
;MDKLTTILDNALASAQMDAVDLIRAIYVGLTSAILFASLLGSFHARFIPYGARATPAQASARQPAEAPSRSVVTRALDVVASWKVPHRYFTHFYIASVVASVFWAVQVTLRGGAFEAIATRISPEHLERSMSITQIVLCWGLMLIQGGRRLYECFAFSKPSSSSMWFAHWLVGLSFYLLMSISIWIEGTGTLLSHQITLDDIKVANAPSLRTFLCLPIFLMASGLQHDGHHYLFSLEKYTLPTHPMFFSIVCPHYTAECVIYLSLAALAAPPGEMINKTLFLALVFVAVNLGITAGTTKQWYAQKFGKESVQAEFGKQRQSDRDFTPRSAAKLSLLPASPTVCLHPN
;
A
#
# COMPACT_ATOMS: atom_id res chain seq x y z
N MET A 1 -16.69 -25.91 -10.89
CA MET A 1 -16.38 -25.18 -9.64
C MET A 1 -16.19 -26.15 -8.48
N ASP A 2 -16.98 -27.22 -8.42
CA ASP A 2 -16.98 -28.23 -7.33
C ASP A 2 -15.62 -28.87 -7.01
N LYS A 3 -14.80 -29.19 -8.03
CA LYS A 3 -13.46 -29.75 -7.77
C LYS A 3 -12.54 -28.76 -7.04
N LEU A 4 -12.61 -27.47 -7.39
CA LEU A 4 -11.75 -26.45 -6.78
C LEU A 4 -12.17 -26.18 -5.34
N THR A 5 -13.48 -26.14 -5.07
CA THR A 5 -14.01 -26.00 -3.71
C THR A 5 -13.64 -27.20 -2.85
N THR A 6 -13.75 -28.43 -3.36
CA THR A 6 -13.33 -29.63 -2.62
C THR A 6 -11.83 -29.64 -2.34
N ILE A 7 -10.98 -29.21 -3.29
CA ILE A 7 -9.53 -29.11 -3.07
C ILE A 7 -9.24 -28.08 -1.96
N LEU A 8 -9.91 -26.91 -2.00
CA LEU A 8 -9.75 -25.88 -1.00
C LEU A 8 -10.19 -26.37 0.38
N ASP A 9 -11.34 -27.04 0.47
CA ASP A 9 -11.88 -27.56 1.73
C ASP A 9 -10.95 -28.62 2.33
N ASN A 10 -10.44 -29.53 1.49
CA ASN A 10 -9.45 -30.52 1.92
C ASN A 10 -8.15 -29.87 2.39
N ALA A 11 -7.68 -28.83 1.71
CA ALA A 11 -6.47 -28.11 2.10
C ALA A 11 -6.64 -27.41 3.46
N LEU A 12 -7.75 -26.68 3.64
CA LEU A 12 -8.10 -26.03 4.90
C LEU A 12 -8.21 -27.04 6.06
N ALA A 13 -8.94 -28.14 5.84
CA ALA A 13 -9.08 -29.21 6.83
C ALA A 13 -7.72 -29.84 7.18
N SER A 14 -6.87 -30.11 6.18
CA SER A 14 -5.54 -30.70 6.41
C SER A 14 -4.61 -29.80 7.22
N ALA A 15 -4.74 -28.48 7.05
CA ALA A 15 -3.95 -27.49 7.76
C ALA A 15 -4.56 -27.08 9.11
N GLN A 16 -5.76 -27.59 9.45
CA GLN A 16 -6.56 -27.14 10.59
C GLN A 16 -6.78 -25.62 10.59
N MET A 17 -6.98 -25.06 9.40
CA MET A 17 -7.16 -23.63 9.17
C MET A 17 -8.56 -23.36 8.64
N ASP A 18 -9.10 -22.18 8.94
CA ASP A 18 -10.32 -21.69 8.32
C ASP A 18 -10.04 -20.55 7.33
N ALA A 19 -11.09 -19.94 6.76
CA ALA A 19 -10.94 -18.87 5.77
C ALA A 19 -10.24 -17.61 6.34
N VAL A 20 -10.41 -17.30 7.63
CA VAL A 20 -9.72 -16.17 8.27
C VAL A 20 -8.22 -16.48 8.33
N ASP A 21 -7.86 -17.67 8.79
CA ASP A 21 -6.46 -18.08 8.90
C ASP A 21 -5.78 -18.19 7.53
N LEU A 22 -6.51 -18.61 6.50
CA LEU A 22 -5.99 -18.61 5.13
C LEU A 22 -5.61 -17.20 4.66
N ILE A 23 -6.47 -16.20 4.87
CA ILE A 23 -6.15 -14.80 4.52
C ILE A 23 -4.92 -14.32 5.29
N ARG A 24 -4.85 -14.60 6.59
CA ARG A 24 -3.69 -14.27 7.43
C ARG A 24 -2.41 -14.92 6.90
N ALA A 25 -2.46 -16.21 6.55
CA ALA A 25 -1.33 -16.93 5.98
C ALA A 25 -0.91 -16.39 4.60
N ILE A 26 -1.85 -15.94 3.76
CA ILE A 26 -1.53 -15.29 2.49
C ILE A 26 -0.76 -13.99 2.74
N TYR A 27 -1.19 -13.14 3.68
CA TYR A 27 -0.43 -11.91 4.00
C TYR A 27 0.97 -12.21 4.52
N VAL A 28 1.12 -13.20 5.41
CA VAL A 28 2.43 -13.62 5.91
C VAL A 28 3.30 -14.13 4.76
N GLY A 29 2.78 -15.04 3.93
CA GLY A 29 3.50 -15.60 2.79
C GLY A 29 3.94 -14.55 1.77
N LEU A 30 3.04 -13.61 1.42
CA LEU A 30 3.36 -12.49 0.52
C LEU A 30 4.44 -11.57 1.12
N THR A 31 4.33 -11.25 2.42
CA THR A 31 5.32 -10.44 3.12
C THR A 31 6.69 -11.12 3.15
N SER A 32 6.74 -12.40 3.50
CA SER A 32 7.96 -13.20 3.53
C SER A 32 8.60 -13.30 2.15
N ALA A 33 7.81 -13.49 1.09
CA ALA A 33 8.30 -13.55 -0.28
C ALA A 33 8.94 -12.22 -0.73
N ILE A 34 8.31 -11.09 -0.40
CA ILE A 34 8.84 -9.76 -0.71
C ILE A 34 10.13 -9.49 0.07
N LEU A 35 10.16 -9.80 1.37
CA LEU A 35 11.37 -9.66 2.19
C LEU A 35 12.51 -10.50 1.63
N PHE A 36 12.24 -11.77 1.34
CA PHE A 36 13.21 -12.67 0.73
C PHE A 36 13.76 -12.13 -0.59
N ALA A 37 12.89 -11.68 -1.49
CA ALA A 37 13.29 -11.07 -2.76
C ALA A 37 14.11 -9.79 -2.57
N SER A 38 13.82 -9.01 -1.51
CA SER A 38 14.52 -7.76 -1.21
C SER A 38 15.92 -7.96 -0.60
N LEU A 39 16.11 -9.03 0.17
CA LEU A 39 17.38 -9.35 0.85
C LEU A 39 18.38 -10.02 -0.11
N LEU A 40 17.89 -10.74 -1.12
CA LEU A 40 18.75 -11.34 -2.14
C LEU A 40 19.15 -10.30 -3.19
N GLY A 41 20.38 -9.79 -3.12
CA GLY A 41 20.86 -8.72 -4.02
C GLY A 41 20.64 -8.96 -5.51
N SER A 42 20.72 -10.22 -5.98
CA SER A 42 20.44 -10.60 -7.36
C SER A 42 18.96 -10.50 -7.76
N PHE A 43 18.04 -10.77 -6.83
CA PHE A 43 16.60 -10.60 -7.03
C PHE A 43 16.20 -9.14 -6.85
N HIS A 44 16.73 -8.47 -5.83
CA HIS A 44 16.51 -7.05 -5.61
C HIS A 44 16.84 -6.26 -6.86
N ALA A 45 18.06 -6.36 -7.41
CA ALA A 45 18.47 -5.60 -8.58
C ALA A 45 17.64 -5.86 -9.85
N ARG A 46 17.01 -7.04 -9.97
CA ARG A 46 16.28 -7.45 -11.18
C ARG A 46 14.79 -7.15 -11.12
N PHE A 47 14.19 -7.29 -9.94
CA PHE A 47 12.73 -7.31 -9.81
C PHE A 47 12.19 -6.12 -9.03
N ILE A 48 12.94 -5.57 -8.06
CA ILE A 48 12.44 -4.58 -7.10
C ILE A 48 12.45 -3.14 -7.66
N PRO A 49 13.54 -2.59 -8.24
CA PRO A 49 13.52 -1.25 -8.81
C PRO A 49 12.63 -1.15 -10.06
N TYR A 50 11.76 -0.15 -10.08
CA TYR A 50 10.98 0.23 -11.26
C TYR A 50 10.91 1.76 -11.43
N GLY A 51 10.53 2.19 -12.63
CA GLY A 51 10.51 3.59 -13.03
C GLY A 51 11.85 4.29 -12.88
N ALA A 52 11.87 5.46 -12.25
CA ALA A 52 13.08 6.26 -12.07
C ALA A 52 14.24 5.49 -11.41
N ARG A 53 13.89 4.51 -10.56
CA ARG A 53 14.81 3.68 -9.77
C ARG A 53 15.46 2.56 -10.58
N ALA A 54 14.94 2.25 -11.77
CA ALA A 54 15.46 1.18 -12.63
C ALA A 54 16.63 1.61 -13.53
N THR A 55 16.93 2.91 -13.61
CA THR A 55 18.04 3.40 -14.44
C THR A 55 19.37 3.19 -13.70
N PRO A 56 20.32 2.40 -14.22
CA PRO A 56 21.66 2.35 -13.64
C PRO A 56 22.33 3.71 -13.81
N ALA A 57 22.65 4.36 -12.69
CA ALA A 57 23.48 5.56 -12.66
C ALA A 57 24.95 5.19 -12.95
N GLN A 58 25.25 4.79 -14.19
CA GLN A 58 26.59 4.77 -14.81
C GLN A 58 26.48 4.19 -16.24
N ALA A 59 26.07 5.04 -17.17
CA ALA A 59 26.56 4.97 -18.56
C ALA A 59 27.86 5.79 -18.71
N SER A 60 28.69 5.83 -17.65
CA SER A 60 30.06 6.34 -17.75
C SER A 60 30.99 5.17 -18.01
N ALA A 61 31.49 5.13 -19.25
CA ALA A 61 32.75 4.54 -19.66
C ALA A 61 33.15 3.23 -18.96
N ARG A 62 32.61 2.10 -19.44
CA ARG A 62 33.33 0.83 -19.34
C ARG A 62 33.37 0.18 -20.72
N GLN A 63 34.61 -0.02 -21.18
CA GLN A 63 34.96 -0.79 -22.37
C GLN A 63 34.23 -2.14 -22.40
N PRO A 64 33.95 -2.70 -23.58
CA PRO A 64 33.30 -4.00 -23.72
C PRO A 64 34.26 -5.09 -23.22
N ALA A 65 34.18 -5.44 -21.94
CA ALA A 65 34.79 -6.65 -21.43
C ALA A 65 33.93 -7.84 -21.84
N GLU A 66 34.57 -8.84 -22.47
CA GLU A 66 33.97 -10.09 -22.91
C GLU A 66 33.07 -10.70 -21.82
N ALA A 67 31.80 -10.94 -22.17
CA ALA A 67 30.84 -11.48 -21.23
C ALA A 67 31.10 -12.98 -21.03
N PRO A 68 31.28 -13.48 -19.79
CA PRO A 68 31.35 -14.91 -19.54
C PRO A 68 30.01 -15.57 -19.93
N SER A 69 30.07 -16.84 -20.33
CA SER A 69 28.92 -17.66 -20.73
C SER A 69 27.82 -17.60 -19.67
N ARG A 70 26.77 -16.80 -19.92
CA ARG A 70 25.65 -16.64 -18.97
C ARG A 70 24.88 -17.95 -18.87
N SER A 71 24.70 -18.45 -17.65
CA SER A 71 23.89 -19.62 -17.33
C SER A 71 22.45 -19.51 -17.92
N VAL A 72 21.86 -20.63 -18.30
CA VAL A 72 20.47 -20.69 -18.81
C VAL A 72 19.49 -20.10 -17.79
N VAL A 73 19.76 -20.30 -16.50
CA VAL A 73 18.95 -19.76 -15.39
C VAL A 73 18.97 -18.23 -15.40
N THR A 74 20.12 -17.59 -15.62
CA THR A 74 20.18 -16.12 -15.66
C THR A 74 19.46 -15.56 -16.89
N ARG A 75 19.53 -16.25 -18.04
CA ARG A 75 18.79 -15.86 -19.24
C ARG A 75 17.27 -15.98 -19.05
N ALA A 76 16.80 -17.05 -18.42
CA ALA A 76 15.38 -17.23 -18.10
C ALA A 76 14.87 -16.14 -17.14
N LEU A 77 15.65 -15.82 -16.09
CA LEU A 77 15.31 -14.76 -15.16
C LEU A 77 15.26 -13.37 -15.83
N ASP A 78 16.15 -13.09 -16.78
CA ASP A 78 16.15 -11.83 -17.54
C ASP A 78 14.90 -11.71 -18.44
N VAL A 79 14.47 -12.81 -19.06
CA VAL A 79 13.20 -12.85 -19.83
C VAL A 79 12.01 -12.55 -18.92
N VAL A 80 11.95 -13.17 -17.75
CA VAL A 80 10.86 -12.92 -16.78
C VAL A 80 10.89 -11.48 -16.26
N ALA A 81 12.07 -10.90 -16.03
CA ALA A 81 12.21 -9.49 -15.61
C ALA A 81 11.79 -8.49 -16.70
N SER A 82 11.80 -8.90 -17.98
CA SER A 82 11.38 -8.07 -19.10
C SER A 82 9.86 -7.89 -19.20
N TRP A 83 9.08 -8.74 -18.52
CA TRP A 83 7.62 -8.65 -18.49
C TRP A 83 7.19 -7.46 -17.65
N LYS A 84 6.95 -6.33 -18.32
CA LYS A 84 6.59 -5.07 -17.68
C LYS A 84 5.26 -4.56 -18.19
N VAL A 85 4.56 -3.87 -17.30
CA VAL A 85 3.30 -3.19 -17.61
C VAL A 85 3.50 -1.68 -17.60
N PRO A 86 2.72 -0.92 -18.39
CA PRO A 86 2.77 0.54 -18.38
C PRO A 86 2.45 1.12 -17.00
N HIS A 87 3.08 2.22 -16.62
CA HIS A 87 2.84 2.88 -15.32
C HIS A 87 1.37 3.25 -15.07
N ARG A 88 0.59 3.55 -16.12
CA ARG A 88 -0.86 3.82 -16.02
C ARG A 88 -1.69 2.66 -15.42
N TYR A 89 -1.14 1.44 -15.38
CA TYR A 89 -1.83 0.30 -14.75
C TYR A 89 -1.91 0.43 -13.22
N PHE A 90 -1.22 1.40 -12.62
CA PHE A 90 -1.40 1.76 -11.22
C PHE A 90 -2.87 2.11 -10.89
N THR A 91 -3.58 2.74 -11.84
CA THR A 91 -5.01 3.04 -11.68
C THR A 91 -5.86 1.77 -11.51
N HIS A 92 -5.43 0.62 -12.06
CA HIS A 92 -6.16 -0.64 -11.92
C HIS A 92 -6.30 -1.08 -10.45
N PHE A 93 -5.32 -0.75 -9.61
CA PHE A 93 -5.35 -1.11 -8.19
C PHE A 93 -6.53 -0.45 -7.47
N TYR A 94 -6.77 0.84 -7.73
CA TYR A 94 -7.86 1.57 -7.08
C TYR A 94 -9.20 1.32 -7.74
N ILE A 95 -9.24 1.06 -9.05
CA ILE A 95 -10.44 0.54 -9.71
C ILE A 95 -10.84 -0.78 -9.03
N ALA A 96 -9.91 -1.72 -8.89
CA ALA A 96 -10.17 -2.99 -8.22
C ALA A 96 -10.62 -2.81 -6.77
N SER A 97 -10.00 -1.90 -6.01
CA SER A 97 -10.39 -1.57 -4.64
C SER A 97 -11.85 -1.08 -4.54
N VAL A 98 -12.22 -0.11 -5.38
CA VAL A 98 -13.57 0.48 -5.38
C VAL A 98 -14.61 -0.54 -5.87
N VAL A 99 -14.34 -1.21 -6.99
CA VAL A 99 -15.25 -2.22 -7.55
C VAL A 99 -15.42 -3.39 -6.60
N ALA A 100 -14.35 -3.88 -5.97
CA ALA A 100 -14.44 -4.96 -5.00
C ALA A 100 -15.20 -4.54 -3.73
N SER A 101 -15.03 -3.29 -3.29
CA SER A 101 -15.82 -2.74 -2.17
C SER A 101 -17.32 -2.72 -2.49
N VAL A 102 -17.71 -2.31 -3.70
CA VAL A 102 -19.11 -2.34 -4.13
C VAL A 102 -19.62 -3.77 -4.32
N PHE A 103 -18.80 -4.65 -4.90
CA PHE A 103 -19.14 -6.06 -5.09
C PHE A 103 -19.45 -6.75 -3.76
N TRP A 104 -18.57 -6.60 -2.76
CA TRP A 104 -18.82 -7.16 -1.44
C TRP A 104 -20.01 -6.51 -0.75
N ALA A 105 -20.36 -5.27 -1.12
CA ALA A 105 -21.60 -4.66 -0.65
C ALA A 105 -22.81 -5.46 -1.01
N VAL A 106 -22.91 -5.72 -2.30
CA VAL A 106 -24.02 -6.46 -2.88
C VAL A 106 -24.01 -7.88 -2.33
N GLN A 107 -22.85 -8.54 -2.25
CA GLN A 107 -22.78 -9.92 -1.75
C GLN A 107 -23.15 -10.04 -0.26
N VAL A 108 -22.68 -9.14 0.60
CA VAL A 108 -22.99 -9.20 2.04
C VAL A 108 -24.44 -8.81 2.30
N THR A 109 -24.94 -7.73 1.68
CA THR A 109 -26.31 -7.25 1.91
C THR A 109 -27.38 -8.20 1.34
N LEU A 110 -27.14 -8.79 0.18
CA LEU A 110 -28.08 -9.72 -0.47
C LEU A 110 -27.84 -11.18 -0.10
N ARG A 111 -26.91 -11.49 0.81
CA ARG A 111 -26.45 -12.86 1.11
C ARG A 111 -26.13 -13.65 -0.16
N GLY A 112 -25.35 -13.04 -1.04
CA GLY A 112 -24.95 -13.64 -2.30
C GLY A 112 -24.02 -14.84 -2.10
N GLY A 113 -24.00 -15.74 -3.09
CA GLY A 113 -23.27 -17.01 -2.99
C GLY A 113 -21.75 -16.87 -2.77
N ALA A 114 -21.13 -15.75 -3.15
CA ALA A 114 -19.70 -15.53 -2.85
C ALA A 114 -19.46 -15.26 -1.36
N PHE A 115 -20.37 -14.53 -0.72
CA PHE A 115 -20.34 -14.33 0.74
C PHE A 115 -20.58 -15.66 1.47
N GLU A 116 -21.62 -16.40 1.08
CA GLU A 116 -21.93 -17.71 1.69
C GLU A 116 -20.78 -18.72 1.51
N ALA A 117 -20.12 -18.72 0.35
CA ALA A 117 -18.95 -19.57 0.11
C ALA A 117 -17.79 -19.27 1.07
N ILE A 118 -17.59 -18.02 1.48
CA ILE A 118 -16.57 -17.69 2.47
C ILE A 118 -17.09 -18.00 3.89
N ALA A 119 -18.31 -17.59 4.19
CA ALA A 119 -18.89 -17.72 5.53
C ALA A 119 -19.00 -19.17 6.02
N THR A 120 -19.29 -20.11 5.13
CA THR A 120 -19.34 -21.56 5.42
C THR A 120 -17.97 -22.17 5.76
N ARG A 121 -16.88 -21.46 5.47
CA ARG A 121 -15.49 -21.90 5.71
C ARG A 121 -14.86 -21.22 6.92
N ILE A 122 -15.65 -20.57 7.78
CA ILE A 122 -15.17 -19.93 9.01
C ILE A 122 -15.54 -20.81 10.20
N SER A 123 -14.58 -21.02 11.09
CA SER A 123 -14.76 -21.83 12.29
C SER A 123 -15.70 -21.18 13.30
N PRO A 124 -16.38 -21.97 14.16
CA PRO A 124 -17.24 -21.43 15.22
C PRO A 124 -16.51 -20.44 16.14
N GLU A 125 -15.23 -20.67 16.44
CA GLU A 125 -14.42 -19.77 17.28
C GLU A 125 -14.31 -18.36 16.67
N HIS A 126 -14.02 -18.27 15.37
CA HIS A 126 -13.95 -16.97 14.68
C HIS A 126 -15.33 -16.34 14.47
N LEU A 127 -16.41 -17.12 14.38
CA LEU A 127 -17.78 -16.60 14.31
C LEU A 127 -18.24 -15.99 15.65
N GLU A 128 -17.85 -16.58 16.78
CA GLU A 128 -18.19 -16.04 18.11
C GLU A 128 -17.43 -14.75 18.43
N ARG A 129 -16.17 -14.65 18.02
CA ARG A 129 -15.34 -13.43 18.18
C ARG A 129 -15.51 -12.45 17.02
N SER A 130 -16.76 -12.07 16.73
CA SER A 130 -17.09 -11.23 15.58
C SER A 130 -17.01 -9.73 15.89
N MET A 131 -16.57 -8.94 14.89
CA MET A 131 -16.70 -7.49 14.89
C MET A 131 -18.17 -7.04 14.94
N SER A 132 -18.44 -5.89 15.58
CA SER A 132 -19.80 -5.32 15.56
C SER A 132 -20.18 -4.78 14.19
N ILE A 133 -21.49 -4.69 13.92
CA ILE A 133 -22.01 -4.19 12.63
C ILE A 133 -21.50 -2.77 12.33
N THR A 134 -21.44 -1.91 13.35
CA THR A 134 -20.93 -0.54 13.23
C THR A 134 -19.45 -0.53 12.84
N GLN A 135 -18.63 -1.42 13.40
CA GLN A 135 -17.21 -1.53 13.00
C GLN A 135 -17.08 -1.93 11.53
N ILE A 136 -17.85 -2.92 11.09
CA ILE A 136 -17.84 -3.40 9.70
C ILE A 136 -18.21 -2.27 8.74
N VAL A 137 -19.36 -1.61 8.97
CA VAL A 137 -19.87 -0.52 8.11
C VAL A 137 -18.89 0.66 8.09
N LEU A 138 -18.34 1.06 9.24
CA LEU A 138 -17.38 2.16 9.31
C LEU A 138 -16.06 1.82 8.60
N CYS A 139 -15.41 0.70 8.91
CA CYS A 139 -14.14 0.32 8.30
C CYS A 139 -14.26 0.19 6.78
N TRP A 140 -15.37 -0.34 6.32
CA TRP A 140 -15.64 -0.51 4.90
C TRP A 140 -15.95 0.81 4.19
N GLY A 141 -16.76 1.69 4.80
CA GLY A 141 -16.95 3.05 4.30
C GLY A 141 -15.64 3.83 4.21
N LEU A 142 -14.80 3.75 5.23
CA LEU A 142 -13.47 4.36 5.24
C LEU A 142 -12.57 3.80 4.13
N MET A 143 -12.56 2.49 3.92
CA MET A 143 -11.81 1.88 2.81
C MET A 143 -12.34 2.29 1.43
N LEU A 144 -13.65 2.43 1.26
CA LEU A 144 -14.24 2.93 0.02
C LEU A 144 -13.85 4.38 -0.23
N ILE A 145 -13.87 5.24 0.80
CA ILE A 145 -13.43 6.64 0.71
C ILE A 145 -11.94 6.71 0.36
N GLN A 146 -11.09 5.91 1.02
CA GLN A 146 -9.67 5.81 0.71
C GLN A 146 -9.44 5.37 -0.73
N GLY A 147 -10.10 4.29 -1.18
CA GLY A 147 -10.00 3.79 -2.55
C GLY A 147 -10.47 4.80 -3.59
N GLY A 148 -11.62 5.45 -3.34
CA GLY A 148 -12.19 6.47 -4.20
C GLY A 148 -11.30 7.71 -4.32
N ARG A 149 -10.75 8.20 -3.21
CA ARG A 149 -9.79 9.31 -3.22
C ARG A 149 -8.54 8.96 -4.01
N ARG A 150 -7.93 7.79 -3.77
CA ARG A 150 -6.72 7.35 -4.48
C ARG A 150 -6.99 7.14 -5.97
N LEU A 151 -8.17 6.66 -6.34
CA LEU A 151 -8.62 6.56 -7.73
C LEU A 151 -8.73 7.94 -8.38
N TYR A 152 -9.39 8.89 -7.71
CA TYR A 152 -9.48 10.28 -8.17
C TYR A 152 -8.10 10.90 -8.36
N GLU A 153 -7.19 10.75 -7.40
CA GLU A 153 -5.81 11.23 -7.50
C GLU A 153 -5.08 10.64 -8.71
N CYS A 154 -5.30 9.36 -9.05
CA CYS A 154 -4.66 8.75 -10.22
C CYS A 154 -5.12 9.37 -11.54
N PHE A 155 -6.35 9.88 -11.59
CA PHE A 155 -6.87 10.59 -12.76
C PHE A 155 -6.47 12.07 -12.74
N ALA A 156 -6.57 12.73 -11.58
CA ALA A 156 -6.28 14.16 -11.42
C ALA A 156 -4.78 14.48 -11.48
N PHE A 157 -3.93 13.63 -10.91
CA PHE A 157 -2.48 13.85 -10.76
C PHE A 157 -1.66 12.99 -11.74
N SER A 158 -2.16 12.80 -12.97
CA SER A 158 -1.47 11.98 -13.98
C SER A 158 -0.51 12.82 -14.82
N LYS A 159 0.79 12.51 -14.77
CA LYS A 159 1.77 13.00 -15.76
C LYS A 159 2.10 11.86 -16.73
N PRO A 160 2.15 12.10 -18.05
CA PRO A 160 2.62 11.10 -19.01
C PRO A 160 4.01 10.59 -18.60
N SER A 161 4.20 9.27 -18.58
CA SER A 161 5.50 8.68 -18.30
C SER A 161 5.76 7.45 -19.15
N SER A 162 7.01 7.31 -19.60
CA SER A 162 7.54 6.12 -20.29
C SER A 162 7.99 5.00 -19.33
N SER A 163 7.80 5.21 -18.02
CA SER A 163 8.12 4.21 -17.00
C SER A 163 7.22 2.99 -17.06
N SER A 164 7.79 1.86 -16.67
CA SER A 164 7.11 0.58 -16.60
C SER A 164 7.41 -0.11 -15.25
N MET A 165 6.42 -0.87 -14.77
CA MET A 165 6.47 -1.66 -13.55
C MET A 165 6.56 -3.14 -13.93
N TRP A 166 7.25 -3.96 -13.13
CA TRP A 166 7.29 -5.41 -13.36
C TRP A 166 5.88 -6.02 -13.24
N PHE A 167 5.52 -6.94 -14.13
CA PHE A 167 4.19 -7.54 -14.20
C PHE A 167 3.80 -8.24 -12.89
N ALA A 168 4.73 -8.94 -12.24
CA ALA A 168 4.41 -9.61 -10.97
C ALA A 168 4.17 -8.62 -9.82
N HIS A 169 4.88 -7.48 -9.78
CA HIS A 169 4.55 -6.39 -8.84
C HIS A 169 3.12 -5.89 -9.06
N TRP A 170 2.71 -5.75 -10.33
CA TRP A 170 1.35 -5.39 -10.66
C TRP A 170 0.33 -6.44 -10.21
N LEU A 171 0.59 -7.72 -10.45
CA LEU A 171 -0.31 -8.80 -10.02
C LEU A 171 -0.42 -8.90 -8.48
N VAL A 172 0.69 -8.75 -7.76
CA VAL A 172 0.72 -8.72 -6.29
C VAL A 172 -0.09 -7.53 -5.76
N GLY A 173 0.09 -6.34 -6.35
CA GLY A 173 -0.69 -5.16 -5.99
C GLY A 173 -2.19 -5.36 -6.21
N LEU A 174 -2.59 -5.92 -7.35
CA LEU A 174 -4.00 -6.23 -7.63
C LEU A 174 -4.56 -7.24 -6.63
N SER A 175 -3.81 -8.31 -6.35
CA SER A 175 -4.19 -9.35 -5.39
C SER A 175 -4.35 -8.78 -3.98
N PHE A 176 -3.49 -7.85 -3.58
CA PHE A 176 -3.60 -7.17 -2.30
C PHE A 176 -4.93 -6.42 -2.15
N TYR A 177 -5.36 -5.63 -3.13
CA TYR A 177 -6.63 -4.89 -3.03
C TYR A 177 -7.86 -5.80 -3.05
N LEU A 178 -7.82 -6.89 -3.84
CA LEU A 178 -8.88 -7.89 -3.81
C LEU A 178 -8.94 -8.61 -2.46
N LEU A 179 -7.79 -9.01 -1.89
CA LEU A 179 -7.72 -9.64 -0.58
C LEU A 179 -8.18 -8.70 0.53
N MET A 180 -7.70 -7.44 0.49
CA MET A 180 -8.08 -6.40 1.45
C MET A 180 -9.59 -6.16 1.49
N SER A 181 -10.26 -6.23 0.33
CA SER A 181 -11.72 -6.08 0.25
C SER A 181 -12.49 -7.17 1.03
N ILE A 182 -11.89 -8.36 1.20
CA ILE A 182 -12.43 -9.45 2.03
C ILE A 182 -12.02 -9.25 3.50
N SER A 183 -10.74 -8.93 3.72
CA SER A 183 -10.15 -8.71 5.06
C SER A 183 -10.91 -7.69 5.92
N ILE A 184 -11.56 -6.72 5.28
CA ILE A 184 -12.32 -5.66 5.96
C ILE A 184 -13.54 -6.17 6.72
N TRP A 185 -14.17 -7.25 6.25
CA TRP A 185 -15.41 -7.76 6.85
C TRP A 185 -15.31 -9.20 7.33
N ILE A 186 -14.26 -9.95 6.97
CA ILE A 186 -14.18 -11.40 7.26
C ILE A 186 -14.22 -11.73 8.76
N GLU A 187 -13.55 -10.93 9.61
CA GLU A 187 -13.62 -11.09 11.08
C GLU A 187 -14.96 -10.60 11.67
N GLY A 188 -15.85 -10.05 10.84
CA GLY A 188 -17.22 -9.66 11.19
C GLY A 188 -18.28 -10.66 10.70
N THR A 189 -17.87 -11.80 10.15
CA THR A 189 -18.81 -12.71 9.47
C THR A 189 -19.88 -13.27 10.41
N GLY A 190 -19.55 -13.56 11.68
CA GLY A 190 -20.54 -14.03 12.65
C GLY A 190 -21.70 -13.05 12.82
N THR A 191 -21.39 -11.75 12.93
CA THR A 191 -22.39 -10.69 13.02
C THR A 191 -23.18 -10.52 11.73
N LEU A 192 -22.54 -10.64 10.56
CA LEU A 192 -23.22 -10.57 9.25
C LEU A 192 -24.16 -11.75 8.99
N LEU A 193 -23.88 -12.91 9.58
CA LEU A 193 -24.78 -14.07 9.53
C LEU A 193 -25.99 -13.87 10.46
N SER A 194 -25.80 -13.30 11.65
CA SER A 194 -26.86 -13.09 12.63
C SER A 194 -27.73 -11.85 12.38
N HIS A 195 -27.20 -10.84 11.71
CA HIS A 195 -27.85 -9.54 11.52
C HIS A 195 -27.76 -9.08 10.05
N GLN A 196 -28.90 -8.70 9.47
CA GLN A 196 -28.91 -8.10 8.14
C GLN A 196 -28.62 -6.60 8.26
N ILE A 197 -27.73 -6.08 7.40
CA ILE A 197 -27.42 -4.65 7.37
C ILE A 197 -28.69 -3.87 6.98
N THR A 198 -29.15 -3.00 7.87
CA THR A 198 -30.29 -2.10 7.66
C THR A 198 -29.84 -0.65 7.58
N LEU A 199 -30.73 0.26 7.14
CA LEU A 199 -30.46 1.70 7.15
C LEU A 199 -30.28 2.26 8.56
N ASP A 200 -30.82 1.60 9.58
CA ASP A 200 -30.68 2.04 10.96
C ASP A 200 -29.26 1.79 11.50
N ASP A 201 -28.54 0.78 10.97
CA ASP A 201 -27.13 0.54 11.30
C ASP A 201 -26.19 1.63 10.75
N ILE A 202 -26.65 2.37 9.73
CA ILE A 202 -25.93 3.49 9.12
C ILE A 202 -26.19 4.79 9.90
N LYS A 203 -27.34 4.89 10.58
CA LYS A 203 -27.66 6.05 11.41
C LYS A 203 -26.75 6.02 12.64
N VAL A 204 -25.86 7.02 12.73
CA VAL A 204 -25.01 7.27 13.90
C VAL A 204 -25.88 7.85 15.04
N ALA A 205 -26.88 7.09 15.48
CA ALA A 205 -27.75 7.46 16.59
C ALA A 205 -27.08 7.17 17.94
N ASN A 206 -26.12 6.25 17.97
CA ASN A 206 -25.35 5.89 19.16
C ASN A 206 -24.06 6.71 19.26
N ALA A 207 -23.68 7.05 20.49
CA ALA A 207 -22.41 7.71 20.76
C ALA A 207 -21.24 6.86 20.23
N PRO A 208 -20.26 7.45 19.53
CA PRO A 208 -19.11 6.70 19.03
C PRO A 208 -18.33 6.09 20.18
N SER A 209 -17.91 4.84 20.02
CA SER A 209 -17.00 4.21 20.99
C SER A 209 -15.71 5.02 21.12
N LEU A 210 -15.02 4.93 22.27
CA LEU A 210 -13.71 5.58 22.46
C LEU A 210 -12.73 5.24 21.32
N ARG A 211 -12.76 3.98 20.87
CA ARG A 211 -11.97 3.49 19.74
C ARG A 211 -12.33 4.22 18.45
N THR A 212 -13.62 4.36 18.14
CA THR A 212 -14.10 5.15 16.98
C THR A 212 -13.67 6.61 17.09
N PHE A 213 -13.84 7.22 18.28
CA PHE A 213 -13.48 8.61 18.54
C PHE A 213 -11.98 8.89 18.36
N LEU A 214 -11.11 7.92 18.62
CA LEU A 214 -9.67 8.04 18.42
C LEU A 214 -9.23 7.66 17.00
N CYS A 215 -9.67 6.52 16.48
CA CYS A 215 -9.19 5.98 15.21
C CYS A 215 -9.71 6.79 14.01
N LEU A 216 -10.93 7.33 14.05
CA LEU A 216 -11.51 8.06 12.93
C LEU A 216 -10.76 9.38 12.64
N PRO A 217 -10.48 10.27 13.62
CA PRO A 217 -9.66 11.45 13.37
C PRO A 217 -8.24 11.11 12.90
N ILE A 218 -7.62 10.05 13.45
CA ILE A 218 -6.30 9.60 13.03
C ILE A 218 -6.31 9.16 11.56
N PHE A 219 -7.33 8.38 11.17
CA PHE A 219 -7.53 7.96 9.78
C PHE A 219 -7.64 9.17 8.86
N LEU A 220 -8.51 10.14 9.20
CA LEU A 220 -8.77 11.32 8.37
C LEU A 220 -7.53 12.19 8.23
N MET A 221 -6.81 12.44 9.33
CA MET A 221 -5.56 13.20 9.33
C MET A 221 -4.48 12.51 8.49
N ALA A 222 -4.31 11.19 8.64
CA ALA A 222 -3.37 10.43 7.83
C ALA A 222 -3.76 10.42 6.34
N SER A 223 -5.06 10.30 6.03
CA SER A 223 -5.58 10.41 4.66
C SER A 223 -5.28 11.80 4.06
N GLY A 224 -5.44 12.88 4.84
CA GLY A 224 -5.08 14.24 4.43
C GLY A 224 -3.59 14.39 4.17
N LEU A 225 -2.74 14.00 5.12
CA LEU A 225 -1.28 14.03 4.96
C LEU A 225 -0.80 13.21 3.74
N GLN A 226 -1.44 12.08 3.47
CA GLN A 226 -1.16 11.29 2.28
C GLN A 226 -1.54 12.04 1.00
N HIS A 227 -2.74 12.64 0.96
CA HIS A 227 -3.21 13.45 -0.17
C HIS A 227 -2.28 14.63 -0.46
N ASP A 228 -1.94 15.40 0.57
CA ASP A 228 -1.06 16.56 0.48
C ASP A 228 0.32 16.15 -0.01
N GLY A 229 0.82 15.00 0.44
CA GLY A 229 2.07 14.42 -0.03
C GLY A 229 2.04 14.09 -1.51
N HIS A 230 0.97 13.47 -2.02
CA HIS A 230 0.82 13.19 -3.45
C HIS A 230 0.67 14.46 -4.29
N HIS A 231 -0.15 15.40 -3.82
CA HIS A 231 -0.35 16.67 -4.51
C HIS A 231 0.96 17.47 -4.60
N TYR A 232 1.72 17.55 -3.49
CA TYR A 232 3.02 18.21 -3.48
C TYR A 232 4.03 17.53 -4.41
N LEU A 233 4.15 16.20 -4.36
CA LEU A 233 5.05 15.48 -5.27
C LEU A 233 4.65 15.64 -6.74
N PHE A 234 3.35 15.78 -7.01
CA PHE A 234 2.86 16.09 -8.34
C PHE A 234 3.18 17.53 -8.76
N SER A 235 3.15 18.52 -7.86
CA SER A 235 3.46 19.91 -8.20
C SER A 235 4.95 20.15 -8.48
N LEU A 236 5.84 19.31 -7.95
CA LEU A 236 7.27 19.40 -8.18
C LEU A 236 7.67 19.26 -9.65
N GLU A 237 8.71 20.01 -10.02
CA GLU A 237 9.48 19.75 -11.23
C GLU A 237 10.17 18.38 -11.11
N LYS A 238 10.31 17.67 -12.23
CA LYS A 238 10.87 16.31 -12.23
C LYS A 238 12.27 16.26 -11.64
N TYR A 239 12.40 15.29 -10.76
CA TYR A 239 13.59 14.90 -10.07
C TYR A 239 14.21 16.11 -9.42
N THR A 240 13.39 16.80 -8.62
CA THR A 240 13.81 17.79 -7.64
C THR A 240 13.69 17.17 -6.26
N LEU A 241 14.53 17.62 -5.33
CA LEU A 241 14.41 17.19 -3.94
C LEU A 241 13.20 17.89 -3.31
N PRO A 242 12.34 17.16 -2.59
CA PRO A 242 11.22 17.77 -1.88
C PRO A 242 11.75 18.63 -0.73
N THR A 243 11.30 19.89 -0.67
CA THR A 243 11.67 20.89 0.36
C THR A 243 10.53 21.20 1.33
N HIS A 244 9.40 20.49 1.23
CA HIS A 244 8.27 20.69 2.14
C HIS A 244 8.56 20.09 3.53
N PRO A 245 8.15 20.73 4.64
CA PRO A 245 8.47 20.29 6.01
C PRO A 245 8.14 18.82 6.33
N MET A 246 7.07 18.29 5.74
CA MET A 246 6.70 16.88 5.91
C MET A 246 7.78 15.89 5.40
N PHE A 247 8.67 16.31 4.51
CA PHE A 247 9.75 15.50 3.96
C PHE A 247 11.08 15.66 4.73
N PHE A 248 11.18 16.55 5.72
CA PHE A 248 12.47 16.83 6.39
C PHE A 248 13.04 15.65 7.15
N SER A 249 12.18 14.86 7.82
CA SER A 249 12.63 13.70 8.61
C SER A 249 12.38 12.36 7.91
N ILE A 250 11.51 12.33 6.91
CA ILE A 250 11.02 11.11 6.27
C ILE A 250 11.04 11.31 4.75
N VAL A 251 11.67 10.39 4.02
CA VAL A 251 11.80 10.46 2.55
C VAL A 251 10.45 10.33 1.84
N CYS A 252 9.55 9.52 2.40
CA CYS A 252 8.24 9.23 1.85
C CYS A 252 7.15 9.35 2.94
N PRO A 253 6.82 10.57 3.42
CA PRO A 253 5.84 10.80 4.49
C PRO A 253 4.44 10.31 4.10
N HIS A 254 4.09 10.34 2.82
CA HIS A 254 2.84 9.77 2.29
C HIS A 254 2.75 8.25 2.47
N TYR A 255 3.88 7.51 2.47
CA TYR A 255 3.89 6.08 2.79
C TYR A 255 3.72 5.82 4.28
N THR A 256 4.32 6.65 5.13
CA THR A 256 4.07 6.58 6.57
C THR A 256 2.62 6.87 6.88
N ALA A 257 2.03 7.88 6.24
CA ALA A 257 0.62 8.19 6.34
C ALA A 257 -0.26 7.00 5.90
N GLU A 258 0.11 6.30 4.82
CA GLU A 258 -0.57 5.07 4.40
C GLU A 258 -0.55 3.98 5.49
N CYS A 259 0.61 3.74 6.12
CA CYS A 259 0.68 2.80 7.24
C CYS A 259 -0.22 3.22 8.41
N VAL A 260 -0.31 4.52 8.73
CA VAL A 260 -1.20 5.01 9.79
C VAL A 260 -2.68 4.80 9.43
N ILE A 261 -3.05 4.94 8.16
CA ILE A 261 -4.40 4.62 7.65
C ILE A 261 -4.73 3.15 7.94
N TYR A 262 -3.88 2.20 7.53
CA TYR A 262 -4.14 0.77 7.79
C TYR A 262 -4.09 0.42 9.28
N LEU A 263 -3.21 1.06 10.07
CA LEU A 263 -3.19 0.88 11.52
C LEU A 263 -4.48 1.35 12.18
N SER A 264 -5.01 2.50 11.77
CA SER A 264 -6.26 3.02 12.30
C SER A 264 -7.44 2.10 11.97
N LEU A 265 -7.45 1.47 10.79
CA LEU A 265 -8.46 0.46 10.43
C LEU A 265 -8.30 -0.81 11.25
N ALA A 266 -7.08 -1.32 11.42
CA ALA A 266 -6.81 -2.50 12.21
C ALA A 266 -7.20 -2.30 13.69
N ALA A 267 -6.91 -1.12 14.23
CA ALA A 267 -7.34 -0.75 15.58
C ALA A 267 -8.87 -0.60 15.64
N LEU A 268 -9.52 0.08 14.68
CA LEU A 268 -10.97 0.29 14.67
C LEU A 268 -11.76 -1.03 14.58
N ALA A 269 -11.28 -1.96 13.77
CA ALA A 269 -11.92 -3.23 13.46
C ALA A 269 -11.66 -4.35 14.47
N ALA A 270 -11.04 -4.09 15.62
CA ALA A 270 -10.70 -5.18 16.54
C ALA A 270 -11.96 -5.81 17.14
N PRO A 271 -12.08 -7.15 17.12
CA PRO A 271 -13.17 -7.86 17.80
C PRO A 271 -13.19 -7.60 19.32
N PRO A 272 -14.31 -7.91 20.00
CA PRO A 272 -14.42 -7.80 21.45
C PRO A 272 -13.28 -8.56 22.18
N GLY A 273 -12.66 -7.91 23.16
CA GLY A 273 -11.53 -8.48 23.90
C GLY A 273 -10.17 -8.37 23.21
N GLU A 274 -10.12 -7.90 21.96
CA GLU A 274 -8.85 -7.69 21.23
C GLU A 274 -8.48 -6.21 21.10
N MET A 275 -7.18 -5.92 21.15
CA MET A 275 -6.68 -4.56 20.91
C MET A 275 -6.67 -4.21 19.42
N ILE A 276 -6.43 -5.19 18.55
CA ILE A 276 -6.25 -5.00 17.11
C ILE A 276 -6.89 -6.15 16.32
N ASN A 277 -7.44 -5.84 15.16
CA ASN A 277 -7.86 -6.84 14.17
C ASN A 277 -6.61 -7.46 13.54
N LYS A 278 -6.40 -8.76 13.77
CA LYS A 278 -5.17 -9.47 13.37
C LYS A 278 -5.05 -9.54 11.85
N THR A 279 -6.15 -9.75 11.13
CA THR A 279 -6.15 -9.82 9.66
C THR A 279 -5.73 -8.49 9.05
N LEU A 280 -6.33 -7.38 9.49
CA LEU A 280 -5.95 -6.04 9.02
C LEU A 280 -4.55 -5.63 9.49
N PHE A 281 -4.11 -6.10 10.65
CA PHE A 281 -2.74 -5.87 11.11
C PHE A 281 -1.71 -6.57 10.21
N LEU A 282 -1.96 -7.81 9.79
CA LEU A 282 -1.07 -8.49 8.83
C LEU A 282 -1.09 -7.81 7.46
N ALA A 283 -2.24 -7.27 7.03
CA ALA A 283 -2.31 -6.42 5.84
C ALA A 283 -1.45 -5.15 6.01
N LEU A 284 -1.47 -4.50 7.17
CA LEU A 284 -0.58 -3.38 7.50
C LEU A 284 0.88 -3.80 7.44
N VAL A 285 1.27 -4.95 8.01
CA VAL A 285 2.66 -5.43 7.97
C VAL A 285 3.12 -5.60 6.52
N PHE A 286 2.29 -6.20 5.67
CA PHE A 286 2.56 -6.31 4.24
C PHE A 286 2.78 -4.94 3.59
N VAL A 287 1.89 -3.98 3.84
CA VAL A 287 1.99 -2.60 3.31
C VAL A 287 3.27 -1.92 3.80
N ALA A 288 3.57 -2.01 5.10
CA ALA A 288 4.73 -1.38 5.71
C ALA A 288 6.04 -1.93 5.14
N VAL A 289 6.12 -3.25 4.92
CA VAL A 289 7.28 -3.89 4.28
C VAL A 289 7.41 -3.44 2.83
N ASN A 290 6.33 -3.52 2.04
CA ASN A 290 6.35 -3.17 0.63
C ASN A 290 6.73 -1.69 0.40
N LEU A 291 6.11 -0.78 1.16
CA LEU A 291 6.41 0.65 1.11
C LEU A 291 7.78 0.98 1.73
N GLY A 292 8.21 0.24 2.76
CA GLY A 292 9.51 0.40 3.40
C GLY A 292 10.67 0.08 2.46
N ILE A 293 10.58 -1.04 1.73
CA ILE A 293 11.55 -1.41 0.68
C ILE A 293 11.57 -0.31 -0.40
N THR A 294 10.39 0.09 -0.87
CA THR A 294 10.22 1.14 -1.88
C THR A 294 10.84 2.47 -1.44
N ALA A 295 10.64 2.89 -0.18
CA ALA A 295 11.24 4.08 0.40
C ALA A 295 12.77 3.97 0.52
N GLY A 296 13.27 2.80 0.92
CA GLY A 296 14.70 2.51 0.98
C GLY A 296 15.37 2.65 -0.39
N THR A 297 14.78 2.06 -1.43
CA THR A 297 15.26 2.21 -2.82
C THR A 297 15.20 3.66 -3.29
N THR A 298 14.13 4.40 -2.95
CA THR A 298 14.00 5.83 -3.27
C THR A 298 15.11 6.66 -2.61
N LYS A 299 15.44 6.40 -1.34
CA LYS A 299 16.53 7.07 -0.63
C LYS A 299 17.88 6.83 -1.29
N GLN A 300 18.15 5.59 -1.70
CA GLN A 300 19.39 5.25 -2.42
C GLN A 300 19.47 5.97 -3.76
N TRP A 301 18.37 6.01 -4.51
CA TRP A 301 18.28 6.72 -5.78
C TRP A 301 18.53 8.23 -5.62
N TYR A 302 17.94 8.87 -4.59
CA TYR A 302 18.23 10.27 -4.28
C TYR A 302 19.71 10.52 -3.98
N ALA A 303 20.32 9.65 -3.17
CA ALA A 303 21.74 9.76 -2.82
C ALA A 303 22.67 9.61 -4.03
N GLN A 304 22.31 8.75 -4.99
CA GLN A 304 23.07 8.58 -6.24
C GLN A 304 22.92 9.78 -7.17
N LYS A 305 21.71 10.35 -7.26
CA LYS A 305 21.42 11.43 -8.20
C LYS A 305 21.94 12.80 -7.74
N PHE A 306 21.75 13.12 -6.46
CA PHE A 306 22.05 14.46 -5.92
C PHE A 306 23.32 14.49 -5.07
N GLY A 307 23.95 13.33 -4.83
CA GLY A 307 25.08 13.21 -3.90
C GLY A 307 24.60 12.94 -2.47
N LYS A 308 25.35 12.09 -1.75
CA LYS A 308 25.06 11.71 -0.36
C LYS A 308 25.06 12.91 0.58
N GLU A 309 25.95 13.87 0.34
CA GLU A 309 26.09 15.07 1.16
C GLU A 309 24.95 16.05 0.94
N SER A 310 24.44 16.24 -0.27
CA SER A 310 23.27 17.11 -0.51
C SER A 310 21.99 16.50 0.06
N VAL A 311 21.84 15.18 -0.01
CA VAL A 311 20.77 14.45 0.67
C VAL A 311 20.90 14.59 2.18
N GLN A 312 22.05 14.27 2.77
CA GLN A 312 22.27 14.39 4.21
C GLN A 312 22.24 15.84 4.71
N ALA A 313 22.64 16.82 3.90
CA ALA A 313 22.58 18.23 4.24
C ALA A 313 21.17 18.78 4.12
N GLU A 314 20.33 18.35 3.17
CA GLU A 314 18.93 18.78 3.12
C GLU A 314 18.14 18.13 4.28
N PHE A 315 18.27 16.81 4.45
CA PHE A 315 17.65 16.09 5.58
C PHE A 315 18.31 16.40 6.96
N GLY A 316 19.49 17.06 6.97
CA GLY A 316 20.28 17.35 8.17
C GLY A 316 20.37 18.83 8.57
N LYS A 317 20.38 19.78 7.62
CA LYS A 317 20.45 21.23 7.89
C LYS A 317 19.20 21.75 8.61
N GLN A 318 18.03 21.18 8.35
CA GLN A 318 16.78 21.64 8.99
C GLN A 318 16.62 21.13 10.43
N ARG A 319 17.38 20.12 10.86
CA ARG A 319 17.48 19.72 12.28
C ARG A 319 18.20 20.76 13.15
N GLN A 320 18.98 21.65 12.53
CA GLN A 320 19.63 22.80 13.18
C GLN A 320 18.70 24.02 13.20
N SER A 321 17.86 24.20 12.17
CA SER A 321 16.87 25.28 12.07
C SER A 321 15.77 25.22 13.14
N ASP A 322 15.41 24.02 13.63
CA ASP A 322 14.46 23.87 14.75
C ASP A 322 15.06 24.22 16.13
N ARG A 323 16.39 24.37 16.23
CA ARG A 323 17.06 24.85 17.45
C ARG A 323 17.23 26.37 17.49
N ASP A 324 17.19 27.03 16.34
CA ASP A 324 17.33 28.48 16.21
C ASP A 324 16.01 29.10 15.72
N PHE A 325 14.93 28.97 16.48
CA PHE A 325 13.77 29.84 16.29
C PHE A 325 14.06 31.22 16.89
N THR A 326 14.84 32.02 16.16
CA THR A 326 14.82 33.49 16.28
C THR A 326 14.36 34.08 14.95
N PRO A 327 13.36 34.98 14.95
CA PRO A 327 12.81 35.48 13.71
C PRO A 327 13.70 36.62 13.21
N ARG A 328 14.34 36.49 12.04
CA ARG A 328 14.73 37.66 11.26
C ARG A 328 15.02 37.40 9.78
N SER A 329 14.30 38.18 8.99
CA SER A 329 14.66 38.79 7.69
C SER A 329 14.90 37.89 6.49
N ALA A 330 13.94 37.98 5.57
CA ALA A 330 14.08 37.59 4.17
C ALA A 330 15.32 38.23 3.52
N ALA A 331 16.10 37.41 2.80
CA ALA A 331 17.09 37.87 1.84
C ALA A 331 16.90 37.09 0.53
N LYS A 332 16.80 37.86 -0.55
CA LYS A 332 16.61 37.47 -1.95
C LYS A 332 17.62 36.40 -2.38
N LEU A 333 17.16 35.43 -3.18
CA LEU A 333 18.03 34.72 -4.11
C LEU A 333 17.46 34.77 -5.52
N SER A 334 18.25 35.39 -6.39
CA SER A 334 18.03 35.61 -7.81
C SER A 334 18.27 34.35 -8.64
N LEU A 335 17.30 34.05 -9.51
CA LEU A 335 17.43 33.64 -10.93
C LEU A 335 18.72 32.90 -11.35
N LEU A 336 18.58 31.60 -11.62
CA LEU A 336 19.40 30.86 -12.59
C LEU A 336 18.47 30.11 -13.57
N PRO A 337 18.89 29.91 -14.83
CA PRO A 337 17.99 29.73 -15.96
C PRO A 337 17.36 28.35 -16.04
N ALA A 338 16.12 28.32 -16.52
CA ALA A 338 15.39 27.13 -16.89
C ALA A 338 16.18 26.28 -17.90
N SER A 339 16.38 25.00 -17.57
CA SER A 339 16.86 23.98 -18.50
C SER A 339 15.84 22.83 -18.56
N PRO A 340 15.66 22.22 -19.73
CA PRO A 340 14.40 21.59 -20.09
C PRO A 340 14.23 20.21 -19.43
N THR A 341 13.04 20.06 -18.84
CA THR A 341 12.13 18.91 -18.96
C THR A 341 12.64 17.54 -18.54
N VAL A 342 11.83 16.83 -17.75
CA VAL A 342 11.58 15.36 -17.73
C VAL A 342 10.42 15.18 -16.67
N CYS A 343 9.68 14.06 -16.45
CA CYS A 343 8.47 13.84 -15.54
C CYS A 343 8.54 12.97 -14.22
N LEU A 344 8.23 13.44 -12.99
CA LEU A 344 8.39 12.66 -11.73
C LEU A 344 7.25 11.68 -11.46
N HIS A 345 7.53 10.59 -10.72
CA HIS A 345 6.60 9.50 -10.43
C HIS A 345 5.97 9.58 -9.04
N PRO A 346 4.64 9.38 -8.91
CA PRO A 346 4.00 9.04 -7.66
C PRO A 346 3.90 7.52 -7.52
N ASN A 347 4.40 6.99 -6.39
CA ASN A 347 4.44 5.59 -5.95
C ASN A 347 5.47 4.67 -6.66
#